data_AF-A0A1Y4ELS8-F1
#
_entry.id   AF-A0A1Y4ELS8-F1
#
_cell.length_a   1.000
_cell.length_b   1.000
_cell.length_c   1.000
_cell.angle_alpha   90.00
_cell.angle_beta   90.00
_cell.angle_gamma   90.00
#
_symmetry.space_group_name_H-M   'P 1'
#
loop_
_entity.id
_entity.type
_entity.pdbx_description
1 polymer ?
#
loop_
_entity_poly.entity_id
_entity_poly.type
_entity_poly.pdbx_seq_one_letter_code
_entity_poly.pdbx_strand_id
1 'polypeptide(L)'
;MNTNDLNTALYEKMAAEQDKYRDWLKSQPPEEILHHTYEYTVREDIVMAMEDLELTDAQAQALLDSPTPLADVYRHFEKLETGYMDVIRDSIENRADDVCKVLEEQRSIPLYLHSAAYASQHGEMAQYNRSYQANFDCKEAIEHAISAHYADNRLDTESAVKAVLEKFGSERVQFILANTIQHKDSDGRVSRDNKAWAKTIPMPEDSGTSRHCAYLVVDEVNLGLTDLFTRQARKTLQEPEKGSVLQKLKQEPTTHKPALSKKQEPER
;
A
#
# COMPACT_ATOMS: atom_id res chain seq x y z
N MET A 1 -5.72 58.03 -2.09
CA MET A 1 -5.70 56.68 -2.69
C MET A 1 -6.86 55.93 -2.11
N ASN A 2 -7.66 55.26 -2.93
CA ASN A 2 -8.70 54.37 -2.42
C ASN A 2 -8.05 53.07 -1.94
N THR A 3 -8.64 52.40 -0.95
CA THR A 3 -8.18 51.10 -0.42
C THR A 3 -7.97 50.04 -1.51
N ASN A 4 -8.80 50.09 -2.55
CA ASN A 4 -8.70 49.18 -3.69
C ASN A 4 -7.44 49.43 -4.54
N ASP A 5 -6.94 50.68 -4.59
CA ASP A 5 -5.74 51.05 -5.35
C ASP A 5 -4.47 50.48 -4.69
N LEU A 6 -4.38 50.48 -3.35
CA LEU A 6 -3.21 49.99 -2.61
C LEU A 6 -3.09 48.46 -2.65
N ASN A 7 -4.21 47.74 -2.53
CA ASN A 7 -4.21 46.28 -2.65
C ASN A 7 -3.83 45.84 -4.07
N THR A 8 -4.37 46.51 -5.10
CA THR A 8 -4.00 46.26 -6.50
C THR A 8 -2.51 46.50 -6.72
N ALA A 9 -1.97 47.61 -6.23
CA ALA A 9 -0.54 47.92 -6.35
C ALA A 9 0.35 46.88 -5.62
N LEU A 10 -0.08 46.40 -4.46
CA LEU A 10 0.66 45.38 -3.72
C LEU A 10 0.65 44.03 -4.47
N TYR A 11 -0.50 43.62 -4.98
CA TYR A 11 -0.63 42.43 -5.83
C TYR A 11 0.30 42.52 -7.04
N GLU A 12 0.26 43.62 -7.81
CA GLU A 12 1.13 43.82 -8.98
C GLU A 12 2.61 43.76 -8.61
N LYS A 13 2.99 44.34 -7.45
CA LYS A 13 4.37 44.31 -6.97
C LYS A 13 4.82 42.89 -6.60
N MET A 14 3.99 42.13 -5.88
CA MET A 14 4.28 40.74 -5.53
C MET A 14 4.34 39.83 -6.76
N ALA A 15 3.42 39.99 -7.71
CA ALA A 15 3.43 39.26 -8.97
C ALA A 15 4.70 39.53 -9.78
N ALA A 16 5.11 40.81 -9.91
CA ALA A 16 6.36 41.16 -10.57
C ALA A 16 7.61 40.65 -9.84
N GLU A 17 7.57 40.53 -8.51
CA GLU A 17 8.63 39.88 -7.74
C GLU A 17 8.70 38.37 -8.04
N GLN A 18 7.54 37.70 -8.13
CA GLN A 18 7.45 36.30 -8.49
C GLN A 18 7.96 36.01 -9.91
N ASP A 19 7.63 36.85 -10.89
CA ASP A 19 8.13 36.70 -12.26
C ASP A 19 9.67 36.80 -12.32
N LYS A 20 10.27 37.72 -11.56
CA LYS A 20 11.73 37.81 -11.45
C LYS A 20 12.34 36.56 -10.82
N TYR A 21 11.72 36.02 -9.78
CA TYR A 21 12.15 34.79 -9.13
C TYR A 21 12.04 33.59 -10.07
N ARG A 22 10.93 33.47 -10.81
CA ARG A 22 10.70 32.48 -11.86
C ARG A 22 11.76 32.54 -12.95
N ASP A 23 12.09 33.72 -13.44
CA ASP A 23 13.09 33.89 -14.50
C ASP A 23 14.51 33.58 -14.00
N TRP A 24 14.81 33.90 -12.74
CA TRP A 24 16.03 33.44 -12.09
C TRP A 24 16.08 31.91 -12.00
N LEU A 25 15.01 31.25 -11.54
CA LEU A 25 14.93 29.78 -11.46
C LEU A 25 15.16 29.10 -12.83
N LYS A 26 14.57 29.64 -13.91
CA LYS A 26 14.77 29.11 -15.27
C LYS A 26 16.23 29.15 -15.75
N SER A 27 17.06 29.99 -15.14
CA SER A 27 18.50 30.07 -15.43
C SER A 27 19.37 29.13 -14.60
N GLN A 28 18.79 28.47 -13.57
CA GLN A 28 19.49 27.57 -12.67
C GLN A 28 19.54 26.12 -13.21
N PRO A 29 20.50 25.30 -12.75
CA PRO A 29 20.51 23.87 -13.06
C PRO A 29 19.30 23.14 -12.42
N PRO A 30 18.90 21.96 -12.94
CA PRO A 30 17.74 21.22 -12.42
C PRO A 30 17.77 20.95 -10.91
N GLU A 31 18.94 20.65 -10.34
CA GLU A 31 19.11 20.40 -8.90
C GLU A 31 18.71 21.62 -8.06
N GLU A 32 19.11 22.81 -8.48
CA GLU A 32 18.82 24.05 -7.78
C GLU A 32 17.33 24.42 -7.94
N ILE A 33 16.75 24.15 -9.11
CA ILE A 33 15.31 24.31 -9.33
C ILE A 33 14.54 23.42 -8.33
N LEU A 34 14.92 22.15 -8.18
CA LEU A 34 14.29 21.22 -7.23
C LEU A 34 14.36 21.74 -5.80
N HIS A 35 15.50 22.28 -5.37
CA HIS A 35 15.68 22.86 -4.03
C HIS A 35 14.70 24.01 -3.74
N HIS A 36 14.31 24.77 -4.76
CA HIS A 36 13.43 25.93 -4.64
C HIS A 36 11.97 25.67 -5.02
N THR A 37 11.59 24.44 -5.40
CA THR A 37 10.22 24.12 -5.83
C THR A 37 9.17 24.45 -4.79
N TYR A 38 9.42 24.13 -3.51
CA TYR A 38 8.50 24.43 -2.42
C TYR A 38 8.28 25.93 -2.26
N GLU A 39 9.36 26.71 -2.17
CA GLU A 39 9.27 28.17 -2.08
C GLU A 39 8.52 28.74 -3.29
N TYR A 40 8.86 28.30 -4.51
CA TYR A 40 8.20 28.75 -5.72
C TYR A 40 6.68 28.53 -5.68
N THR A 41 6.24 27.33 -5.34
CA THR A 41 4.81 26.98 -5.27
C THR A 41 4.09 27.81 -4.21
N VAL A 42 4.64 27.90 -2.99
CA VAL A 42 4.01 28.69 -1.92
C VAL A 42 3.95 30.18 -2.27
N ARG A 43 4.95 30.71 -2.97
CA ARG A 43 4.91 32.10 -3.45
C ARG A 43 3.81 32.33 -4.49
N GLU A 44 3.56 31.39 -5.40
CA GLU A 44 2.40 31.46 -6.31
C GLU A 44 1.09 31.45 -5.52
N ASP A 45 0.97 30.59 -4.51
CA ASP A 45 -0.23 30.51 -3.66
C ASP A 45 -0.47 31.80 -2.87
N ILE A 46 0.59 32.44 -2.38
CA ILE A 46 0.50 33.75 -1.71
C ILE A 46 0.02 34.83 -2.69
N VAL A 47 0.55 34.87 -3.92
CA VAL A 47 0.10 35.82 -4.95
C VAL A 47 -1.36 35.56 -5.33
N MET A 48 -1.75 34.30 -5.48
CA MET A 48 -3.13 33.91 -5.74
C MET A 48 -4.07 34.33 -4.60
N ALA A 49 -3.66 34.17 -3.35
CA ALA A 49 -4.44 34.61 -2.20
C ALA A 49 -4.66 36.14 -2.19
N MET A 50 -3.70 36.92 -2.72
CA MET A 50 -3.83 38.38 -2.87
C MET A 50 -4.88 38.81 -3.91
N GLU A 51 -5.40 37.90 -4.75
CA GLU A 51 -6.52 38.20 -5.66
C GLU A 51 -7.83 38.46 -4.91
N ASP A 52 -8.05 37.76 -3.78
CA ASP A 52 -9.25 37.85 -2.97
C ASP A 52 -9.04 38.58 -1.63
N LEU A 53 -7.80 38.67 -1.14
CA LEU A 53 -7.50 39.24 0.17
C LEU A 53 -7.55 40.78 0.16
N GLU A 54 -8.47 41.36 0.93
CA GLU A 54 -8.56 42.81 1.14
C GLU A 54 -7.84 43.25 2.43
N LEU A 55 -6.64 43.80 2.30
CA LEU A 55 -5.91 44.40 3.42
C LEU A 55 -6.37 45.84 3.68
N THR A 56 -6.26 46.28 4.94
CA THR A 56 -6.41 47.70 5.27
C THR A 56 -5.29 48.53 4.62
N ASP A 57 -5.55 49.81 4.32
CA ASP A 57 -4.56 50.73 3.73
C ASP A 57 -3.22 50.71 4.47
N ALA A 58 -3.26 50.66 5.81
CA ALA A 58 -2.05 50.63 6.64
C ALA A 58 -1.25 49.33 6.46
N GLN A 59 -1.92 48.18 6.35
CA GLN A 59 -1.28 46.89 6.12
C GLN A 59 -0.70 46.81 4.70
N ALA A 60 -1.49 47.19 3.69
CA ALA A 60 -1.06 47.20 2.30
C ALA A 60 0.14 48.13 2.10
N GLN A 61 0.11 49.33 2.68
CA GLN A 61 1.24 50.27 2.63
C GLN A 61 2.48 49.71 3.31
N ALA A 62 2.34 49.09 4.49
CA ALA A 62 3.48 48.51 5.20
C ALA A 62 4.18 47.40 4.40
N LEU A 63 3.43 46.57 3.68
CA LEU A 63 4.01 45.57 2.77
C LEU A 63 4.58 46.22 1.51
N LEU A 64 3.93 47.24 0.94
CA LEU A 64 4.44 48.00 -0.21
C LEU A 64 5.78 48.69 0.09
N ASP A 65 6.04 49.07 1.34
CA ASP A 65 7.32 49.67 1.75
C ASP A 65 8.47 48.64 1.79
N SER A 66 8.18 47.34 1.85
CA SER A 66 9.20 46.29 1.73
C SER A 66 9.78 46.24 0.31
N PRO A 67 11.09 46.04 0.12
CA PRO A 67 11.68 45.79 -1.20
C PRO A 67 11.28 44.42 -1.79
N THR A 68 10.95 43.45 -0.93
CA THR A 68 10.64 42.06 -1.31
C THR A 68 9.40 41.54 -0.56
N PRO A 69 8.23 42.18 -0.73
CA PRO A 69 7.03 41.87 0.03
C PRO A 69 6.63 40.39 -0.07
N LEU A 70 6.77 39.76 -1.24
CA LEU A 70 6.38 38.36 -1.42
C LEU A 70 7.33 37.42 -0.68
N ALA A 71 8.64 37.63 -0.80
CA ALA A 71 9.63 36.85 -0.06
C ALA A 71 9.47 36.99 1.46
N ASP A 72 9.11 38.19 1.93
CA ASP A 72 8.93 38.45 3.35
C ASP A 72 7.72 37.69 3.92
N VAL A 73 6.59 37.68 3.17
CA VAL A 73 5.40 36.89 3.54
C VAL A 73 5.70 35.39 3.49
N TYR A 74 6.42 34.90 2.47
CA TYR A 74 6.84 33.50 2.41
C TYR A 74 7.66 33.10 3.65
N ARG A 75 8.69 33.88 4.02
CA ARG A 75 9.52 33.59 5.21
C ARG A 75 8.74 33.66 6.53
N HIS A 76 7.64 34.40 6.55
CA HIS A 76 6.73 34.40 7.70
C HIS A 76 5.89 33.12 7.73
N PHE A 77 5.30 32.76 6.59
CA PHE A 77 4.50 31.54 6.42
C PHE A 77 5.30 30.27 6.72
N GLU A 78 6.51 30.14 6.19
CA GLU A 78 7.37 28.96 6.34
C GLU A 78 7.64 28.58 7.81
N LYS A 79 7.63 29.57 8.71
CA LYS A 79 7.81 29.34 10.17
C LYS A 79 6.55 28.86 10.88
N LEU A 80 5.38 29.10 10.27
CA LEU A 80 4.07 28.82 10.83
C LEU A 80 3.43 27.59 10.21
N GLU A 81 3.87 27.19 9.01
CA GLU A 81 3.44 25.97 8.35
C GLU A 81 3.86 24.76 9.20
N THR A 82 2.87 24.10 9.79
CA THR A 82 3.07 22.84 10.53
C THR A 82 2.06 21.76 10.14
N GLY A 83 1.06 22.08 9.31
CA GLY A 83 -0.11 21.23 9.09
C GLY A 83 0.03 20.27 7.90
N TYR A 84 0.80 20.65 6.89
CA TYR A 84 0.96 19.90 5.64
C TYR A 84 1.53 18.50 5.89
N MET A 85 2.56 18.40 6.73
CA MET A 85 3.17 17.11 7.08
C MET A 85 2.24 16.21 7.90
N ASP A 86 1.36 16.80 8.72
CA ASP A 86 0.36 16.03 9.46
C ASP A 86 -0.72 15.50 8.51
N VAL A 87 -1.19 16.31 7.55
CA VAL A 87 -2.11 15.84 6.49
C VAL A 87 -1.51 14.71 5.67
N ILE A 88 -0.22 14.79 5.32
CA ILE A 88 0.49 13.69 4.63
C ILE A 88 0.48 12.43 5.50
N ARG A 89 0.83 12.55 6.78
CA ARG A 89 0.88 11.42 7.70
C ARG A 89 -0.48 10.76 7.84
N ASP A 90 -1.50 11.56 8.12
CA ASP A 90 -2.89 11.10 8.24
C ASP A 90 -3.36 10.44 6.93
N SER A 91 -2.98 10.98 5.78
CA SER A 91 -3.33 10.38 4.48
C SER A 91 -2.68 9.00 4.30
N ILE A 92 -1.44 8.82 4.72
CA ILE A 92 -0.73 7.53 4.68
C ILE A 92 -1.40 6.54 5.64
N GLU A 93 -1.64 6.95 6.88
CA GLU A 93 -2.24 6.12 7.92
C GLU A 93 -3.66 5.68 7.52
N ASN A 94 -4.52 6.63 7.14
CA ASN A 94 -5.88 6.32 6.70
C ASN A 94 -5.89 5.41 5.46
N ARG A 95 -5.01 5.64 4.49
CA ARG A 95 -4.93 4.77 3.30
C ARG A 95 -4.44 3.36 3.67
N ALA A 96 -3.51 3.24 4.59
CA ALA A 96 -3.04 1.96 5.08
C ALA A 96 -4.17 1.21 5.82
N ASP A 97 -4.91 1.90 6.69
CA ASP A 97 -6.05 1.35 7.41
C ASP A 97 -7.16 0.88 6.47
N ASP A 98 -7.47 1.65 5.41
CA ASP A 98 -8.42 1.25 4.38
C ASP A 98 -8.00 -0.06 3.68
N VAL A 99 -6.71 -0.17 3.32
CA VAL A 99 -6.18 -1.39 2.67
C VAL A 99 -6.23 -2.57 3.63
N CYS A 100 -5.84 -2.38 4.90
CA CYS A 100 -5.92 -3.41 5.93
C CYS A 100 -7.37 -3.89 6.13
N LYS A 101 -8.33 -2.96 6.24
CA LYS A 101 -9.74 -3.28 6.40
C LYS A 101 -10.29 -4.09 5.23
N VAL A 102 -9.97 -3.73 3.99
CA VAL A 102 -10.39 -4.50 2.80
C VAL A 102 -9.81 -5.93 2.83
N LEU A 103 -8.54 -6.10 3.23
CA LEU A 103 -7.94 -7.42 3.37
C LEU A 103 -8.59 -8.24 4.49
N GLU A 104 -8.85 -7.64 5.65
CA GLU A 104 -9.54 -8.30 6.76
C GLU A 104 -10.96 -8.71 6.38
N GLU A 105 -11.72 -7.82 5.73
CA GLU A 105 -13.06 -8.12 5.23
C GLU A 105 -13.03 -9.30 4.24
N GLN A 106 -12.08 -9.32 3.30
CA GLN A 106 -11.92 -10.44 2.35
C GLN A 106 -11.59 -11.76 3.06
N ARG A 107 -10.66 -11.75 4.02
CA ARG A 107 -10.28 -12.93 4.82
C ARG A 107 -11.43 -13.42 5.71
N SER A 108 -12.27 -12.50 6.19
CA SER A 108 -13.37 -12.81 7.11
C SER A 108 -14.61 -13.39 6.41
N ILE A 109 -14.66 -13.37 5.06
CA ILE A 109 -15.74 -14.03 4.33
C ILE A 109 -15.70 -15.52 4.72
N PRO A 110 -16.79 -16.11 5.24
CA PRO A 110 -16.81 -17.50 5.64
C PRO A 110 -16.82 -18.43 4.42
N LEU A 111 -16.30 -19.64 4.58
CA LEU A 111 -16.53 -20.71 3.61
C LEU A 111 -17.96 -21.22 3.74
N TYR A 112 -18.65 -21.33 2.60
CA TYR A 112 -19.95 -21.97 2.53
C TYR A 112 -19.80 -23.42 2.03
N LEU A 113 -19.98 -24.39 2.93
CA LEU A 113 -19.68 -25.81 2.70
C LEU A 113 -20.90 -26.67 2.34
N HIS A 114 -21.99 -26.05 1.87
CA HIS A 114 -23.17 -26.76 1.36
C HIS A 114 -23.36 -26.50 -0.14
N SER A 115 -24.16 -27.36 -0.78
CA SER A 115 -24.49 -27.25 -2.19
C SER A 115 -25.32 -26.00 -2.49
N ALA A 116 -25.31 -25.55 -3.76
CA ALA A 116 -26.19 -24.47 -4.21
C ALA A 116 -27.68 -24.82 -4.04
N ALA A 117 -28.03 -26.10 -4.17
CA ALA A 117 -29.39 -26.58 -3.95
C ALA A 117 -29.83 -26.38 -2.49
N TYR A 118 -28.95 -26.70 -1.53
CA TYR A 118 -29.19 -26.44 -0.12
C TYR A 118 -29.37 -24.94 0.14
N ALA A 119 -28.48 -24.10 -0.39
CA ALA A 119 -28.55 -22.65 -0.23
C ALA A 119 -29.87 -22.07 -0.77
N SER A 120 -30.34 -22.57 -1.90
CA SER A 120 -31.63 -22.19 -2.48
C SER A 120 -32.81 -22.57 -1.59
N GLN A 121 -32.80 -23.81 -1.08
CA GLN A 121 -33.87 -24.32 -0.21
C GLN A 121 -33.96 -23.57 1.14
N HIS A 122 -32.83 -23.08 1.65
CA HIS A 122 -32.75 -22.41 2.96
C HIS A 122 -32.71 -20.87 2.87
N GLY A 123 -32.77 -20.29 1.66
CA GLY A 123 -32.71 -18.83 1.48
C GLY A 123 -31.32 -18.22 1.71
N GLU A 124 -30.27 -19.04 1.66
CA GLU A 124 -28.88 -18.67 1.97
C GLU A 124 -28.06 -18.33 0.71
N MET A 125 -28.72 -18.17 -0.44
CA MET A 125 -28.06 -17.92 -1.74
C MET A 125 -27.13 -16.71 -1.75
N ALA A 126 -27.43 -15.65 -0.98
CA ALA A 126 -26.55 -14.50 -0.88
C ALA A 126 -25.20 -14.86 -0.23
N GLN A 127 -25.22 -15.69 0.82
CA GLN A 127 -24.01 -16.15 1.51
C GLN A 127 -23.23 -17.13 0.62
N TYR A 128 -23.93 -18.05 -0.04
CA TYR A 128 -23.36 -18.96 -1.03
C TYR A 128 -22.61 -18.21 -2.13
N ASN A 129 -23.28 -17.24 -2.78
CA ASN A 129 -22.70 -16.47 -3.87
C ASN A 129 -21.48 -15.65 -3.41
N ARG A 130 -21.54 -15.04 -2.22
CA ARG A 130 -20.41 -14.29 -1.66
C ARG A 130 -19.21 -15.19 -1.37
N SER A 131 -19.43 -16.36 -0.76
CA SER A 131 -18.35 -17.33 -0.55
C SER A 131 -17.80 -17.86 -1.86
N TYR A 132 -18.67 -18.11 -2.85
CA TYR A 132 -18.25 -18.61 -4.16
C TYR A 132 -17.39 -17.59 -4.90
N GLN A 133 -17.76 -16.31 -4.89
CA GLN A 133 -16.93 -15.25 -5.48
C GLN A 133 -15.56 -15.18 -4.80
N ALA A 134 -15.51 -15.17 -3.46
CA ALA A 134 -14.24 -15.16 -2.74
C ALA A 134 -13.38 -16.42 -3.01
N ASN A 135 -14.02 -17.57 -3.24
CA ASN A 135 -13.35 -18.80 -3.68
C ASN A 135 -12.76 -18.65 -5.08
N PHE A 136 -13.52 -18.09 -6.02
CA PHE A 136 -13.08 -17.85 -7.38
C PHE A 136 -11.89 -16.87 -7.41
N ASP A 137 -12.00 -15.75 -6.69
CA ASP A 137 -10.91 -14.78 -6.55
C ASP A 137 -9.66 -15.42 -5.92
N CYS A 138 -9.84 -16.33 -4.96
CA CYS A 138 -8.73 -17.07 -4.34
C CYS A 138 -8.07 -18.04 -5.33
N LYS A 139 -8.85 -18.71 -6.18
CA LYS A 139 -8.35 -19.58 -7.25
C LYS A 139 -7.49 -18.80 -8.25
N GLU A 140 -8.01 -17.67 -8.75
CA GLU A 140 -7.26 -16.81 -9.67
C GLU A 140 -6.01 -16.23 -9.01
N ALA A 141 -6.08 -15.85 -7.73
CA ALA A 141 -4.92 -15.35 -7.00
C ALA A 141 -3.81 -16.40 -6.83
N ILE A 142 -4.16 -17.68 -6.65
CA ILE A 142 -3.18 -18.77 -6.62
C ILE A 142 -2.51 -18.93 -7.98
N GLU A 143 -3.29 -18.93 -9.07
CA GLU A 143 -2.77 -19.03 -10.43
C GLU A 143 -1.83 -17.87 -10.76
N HIS A 144 -2.28 -16.65 -10.47
CA HIS A 144 -1.49 -15.44 -10.65
C HIS A 144 -0.21 -15.47 -9.82
N ALA A 145 -0.29 -15.82 -8.53
CA ALA A 145 0.89 -15.88 -7.66
C ALA A 145 1.90 -16.92 -8.14
N ILE A 146 1.45 -18.10 -8.58
CA ILE A 146 2.35 -19.12 -9.14
C ILE A 146 3.03 -18.60 -10.41
N SER A 147 2.28 -17.94 -11.31
CA SER A 147 2.83 -17.40 -12.55
C SER A 147 3.82 -16.25 -12.30
N ALA A 148 3.46 -15.29 -11.45
CA ALA A 148 4.26 -14.10 -11.18
C ALA A 148 5.57 -14.40 -10.43
N HIS A 149 5.59 -15.46 -9.62
CA HIS A 149 6.76 -15.88 -8.85
C HIS A 149 7.54 -17.05 -9.47
N TYR A 150 7.26 -17.40 -10.74
CA TYR A 150 7.99 -18.42 -11.48
C TYR A 150 8.96 -17.80 -12.48
N ALA A 151 10.26 -17.93 -12.20
CA ALA A 151 11.35 -17.46 -13.07
C ALA A 151 12.51 -18.46 -13.03
N ASP A 152 13.31 -18.52 -14.10
CA ASP A 152 14.51 -19.37 -14.18
C ASP A 152 14.26 -20.85 -13.80
N ASN A 153 13.10 -21.39 -14.21
CA ASN A 153 12.63 -22.73 -13.87
C ASN A 153 12.50 -23.02 -12.36
N ARG A 154 12.28 -21.98 -11.56
CA ARG A 154 12.10 -22.08 -10.12
C ARG A 154 10.91 -21.23 -9.69
N LEU A 155 10.05 -21.83 -8.87
CA LEU A 155 8.99 -21.11 -8.17
C LEU A 155 9.53 -20.62 -6.82
N ASP A 156 9.45 -19.32 -6.57
CA ASP A 156 9.57 -18.79 -5.21
C ASP A 156 8.27 -19.09 -4.45
N THR A 157 8.22 -20.29 -3.87
CA THR A 157 7.03 -20.77 -3.16
C THR A 157 6.74 -19.97 -1.90
N GLU A 158 7.75 -19.40 -1.23
CA GLU A 158 7.54 -18.66 0.02
C GLU A 158 6.79 -17.36 -0.25
N SER A 159 7.27 -16.56 -1.20
CA SER A 159 6.61 -15.30 -1.59
C SER A 159 5.23 -15.55 -2.19
N ALA A 160 5.10 -16.53 -3.09
CA ALA A 160 3.82 -16.85 -3.74
C ALA A 160 2.75 -17.28 -2.71
N VAL A 161 3.10 -18.18 -1.80
CA VAL A 161 2.17 -18.66 -0.76
C VAL A 161 1.79 -17.54 0.20
N LYS A 162 2.77 -16.73 0.63
CA LYS A 162 2.54 -15.62 1.54
C LYS A 162 1.52 -14.62 0.96
N ALA A 163 1.69 -14.22 -0.30
CA ALA A 163 0.80 -13.27 -0.96
C ALA A 163 -0.68 -13.71 -0.97
N VAL A 164 -0.93 -15.01 -1.19
CA VAL A 164 -2.30 -15.53 -1.21
C VAL A 164 -2.85 -15.72 0.20
N LEU A 165 -2.05 -16.26 1.13
CA LEU A 165 -2.47 -16.47 2.53
C LEU A 165 -2.81 -15.15 3.22
N GLU A 166 -2.02 -14.09 3.00
CA GLU A 166 -2.27 -12.76 3.56
C GLU A 166 -3.59 -12.16 3.08
N LYS A 167 -4.06 -12.50 1.87
CA LYS A 167 -5.28 -11.95 1.27
C LYS A 167 -6.53 -12.78 1.51
N PHE A 168 -6.43 -14.10 1.54
CA PHE A 168 -7.61 -14.98 1.59
C PHE A 168 -7.70 -15.84 2.85
N GLY A 169 -6.64 -15.86 3.67
CA GLY A 169 -6.57 -16.68 4.86
C GLY A 169 -6.33 -18.16 4.56
N SER A 170 -5.97 -18.90 5.61
CA SER A 170 -5.54 -20.29 5.50
C SER A 170 -6.68 -21.23 5.09
N GLU A 171 -7.88 -21.06 5.64
CA GLU A 171 -9.01 -21.96 5.39
C GLU A 171 -9.41 -21.97 3.92
N ARG A 172 -9.56 -20.78 3.32
CA ARG A 172 -9.98 -20.63 1.92
C ARG A 172 -8.90 -21.13 0.96
N VAL A 173 -7.63 -20.81 1.21
CA VAL A 173 -6.52 -21.32 0.41
C VAL A 173 -6.47 -22.85 0.46
N GLN A 174 -6.60 -23.44 1.66
CA GLN A 174 -6.64 -24.89 1.80
C GLN A 174 -7.83 -25.51 1.08
N PHE A 175 -9.01 -24.89 1.14
CA PHE A 175 -10.21 -25.32 0.43
C PHE A 175 -9.96 -25.39 -1.08
N ILE A 176 -9.43 -24.32 -1.70
CA ILE A 176 -9.17 -24.28 -3.15
C ILE A 176 -8.12 -25.32 -3.57
N LEU A 177 -7.04 -25.44 -2.81
CA LEU A 177 -5.97 -26.42 -3.10
C LEU A 177 -6.49 -27.86 -2.96
N ALA A 178 -7.27 -28.15 -1.92
CA ALA A 178 -7.87 -29.46 -1.74
C ALA A 178 -8.91 -29.77 -2.82
N ASN A 179 -9.78 -28.83 -3.16
CA ASN A 179 -10.74 -28.97 -4.26
C ASN A 179 -10.01 -29.30 -5.58
N THR A 180 -8.95 -28.56 -5.89
CA THR A 180 -8.11 -28.79 -7.08
C THR A 180 -7.51 -30.20 -7.10
N ILE A 181 -6.90 -30.63 -5.98
CA ILE A 181 -6.24 -31.94 -5.88
C ILE A 181 -7.25 -33.08 -5.95
N GLN A 182 -8.40 -32.97 -5.29
CA GLN A 182 -9.45 -33.99 -5.34
C GLN A 182 -10.01 -34.15 -6.76
N HIS A 183 -10.21 -33.04 -7.49
CA HIS A 183 -10.63 -33.09 -8.91
C HIS A 183 -9.56 -33.66 -9.85
N LYS A 184 -8.28 -33.60 -9.46
CA LYS A 184 -7.13 -34.07 -10.24
C LYS A 184 -6.41 -35.26 -9.57
N ASP A 185 -7.10 -36.07 -8.76
CA ASP A 185 -6.48 -37.17 -7.97
C ASP A 185 -5.79 -38.23 -8.85
N SER A 186 -6.18 -38.36 -10.12
CA SER A 186 -5.55 -39.26 -11.09
C SER A 186 -4.24 -38.72 -11.68
N ASP A 187 -3.95 -37.42 -11.57
CA ASP A 187 -2.75 -36.82 -12.15
C ASP A 187 -1.50 -37.21 -11.34
N GLY A 188 -0.47 -37.73 -12.03
CA GLY A 188 0.76 -38.22 -11.42
C GLY A 188 1.70 -37.12 -10.88
N ARG A 189 1.47 -35.86 -11.24
CA ARG A 189 2.32 -34.73 -10.81
C ARG A 189 2.07 -34.28 -9.37
N VAL A 190 0.91 -34.63 -8.81
CA VAL A 190 0.58 -34.33 -7.41
C VAL A 190 1.11 -35.42 -6.49
N SER A 191 1.86 -35.02 -5.46
CA SER A 191 2.45 -35.91 -4.47
C SER A 191 1.41 -36.67 -3.64
N ARG A 192 1.76 -37.89 -3.20
CA ARG A 192 0.87 -38.74 -2.38
C ARG A 192 0.45 -38.05 -1.08
N ASP A 193 1.36 -37.31 -0.46
CA ASP A 193 1.08 -36.59 0.79
C ASP A 193 0.07 -35.46 0.58
N ASN A 194 0.16 -34.72 -0.53
CA ASN A 194 -0.82 -33.69 -0.86
C ASN A 194 -2.18 -34.30 -1.20
N LYS A 195 -2.23 -35.46 -1.89
CA LYS A 195 -3.48 -36.20 -2.13
C LYS A 195 -4.13 -36.69 -0.84
N ALA A 196 -3.34 -37.27 0.07
CA ALA A 196 -3.82 -37.72 1.37
C ALA A 196 -4.35 -36.55 2.21
N TRP A 197 -3.61 -35.44 2.25
CA TRP A 197 -4.04 -34.22 2.93
C TRP A 197 -5.32 -33.63 2.33
N ALA A 198 -5.42 -33.53 1.00
CA ALA A 198 -6.60 -32.96 0.34
C ALA A 198 -7.89 -33.69 0.72
N LYS A 199 -7.85 -35.01 0.92
CA LYS A 199 -9.00 -35.83 1.36
C LYS A 199 -9.45 -35.54 2.80
N THR A 200 -8.64 -34.83 3.59
CA THR A 200 -8.99 -34.43 4.97
C THR A 200 -9.74 -33.11 5.05
N ILE A 201 -9.71 -32.29 3.99
CA ILE A 201 -10.36 -30.98 3.98
C ILE A 201 -11.85 -31.15 3.64
N PRO A 202 -12.78 -30.60 4.46
CA PRO A 202 -14.22 -30.69 4.20
C PRO A 202 -14.62 -30.04 2.88
N MET A 203 -15.35 -30.78 2.05
CA MET A 203 -15.90 -30.32 0.77
C MET A 203 -17.42 -30.42 0.77
N PRO A 204 -18.14 -29.61 -0.03
CA PRO A 204 -19.57 -29.78 -0.24
C PRO A 204 -19.92 -31.19 -0.72
N GLU A 205 -21.09 -31.67 -0.33
CA GLU A 205 -21.59 -33.02 -0.66
C GLU A 205 -21.62 -33.31 -2.16
N ASP A 206 -21.90 -32.28 -2.96
CA ASP A 206 -21.97 -32.33 -4.42
C ASP A 206 -20.64 -32.03 -5.11
N SER A 207 -19.55 -31.82 -4.36
CA SER A 207 -18.27 -31.30 -4.88
C SER A 207 -17.70 -32.08 -6.07
N GLY A 208 -17.83 -33.40 -6.10
CA GLY A 208 -17.36 -34.23 -7.22
C GLY A 208 -18.22 -34.18 -8.48
N THR A 209 -19.42 -33.58 -8.42
CA THR A 209 -20.37 -33.48 -9.56
C THR A 209 -20.79 -32.04 -9.87
N SER A 210 -20.49 -31.11 -8.96
CA SER A 210 -20.88 -29.71 -9.04
C SER A 210 -20.05 -28.96 -10.08
N ARG A 211 -20.74 -28.32 -11.04
CA ARG A 211 -20.07 -27.45 -12.03
C ARG A 211 -19.37 -26.28 -11.36
N HIS A 212 -19.92 -25.76 -10.26
CA HIS A 212 -19.31 -24.68 -9.49
C HIS A 212 -17.98 -25.12 -8.86
N CYS A 213 -17.91 -26.30 -8.26
CA CYS A 213 -16.64 -26.82 -7.73
C CYS A 213 -15.60 -27.09 -8.83
N ALA A 214 -16.04 -27.52 -10.01
CA ALA A 214 -15.16 -27.70 -11.17
C ALA A 214 -14.53 -26.37 -11.66
N TYR A 215 -15.25 -25.25 -11.59
CA TYR A 215 -14.72 -23.92 -11.93
C TYR A 215 -13.74 -23.34 -10.89
N LEU A 216 -13.68 -23.93 -9.69
CA LEU A 216 -12.74 -23.53 -8.63
C LEU A 216 -11.43 -24.34 -8.66
N VAL A 217 -11.20 -25.14 -9.70
CA VAL A 217 -9.98 -25.92 -9.88
C VAL A 217 -8.89 -25.02 -10.45
N VAL A 218 -7.71 -25.00 -9.83
CA VAL A 218 -6.53 -24.31 -10.37
C VAL A 218 -6.05 -25.07 -11.62
N ASP A 219 -6.21 -24.45 -12.79
CA ASP A 219 -6.02 -25.07 -14.10
C ASP A 219 -5.21 -24.24 -15.10
N GLU A 220 -4.97 -22.95 -14.82
CA GLU A 220 -4.16 -22.08 -15.69
C GLU A 220 -2.65 -22.25 -15.51
N VAL A 221 -2.22 -23.00 -14.49
CA VAL A 221 -0.80 -23.25 -14.19
C VAL A 221 -0.45 -24.74 -14.18
N ASN A 222 0.83 -25.06 -14.34
CA ASN A 222 1.30 -26.44 -14.30
C ASN A 222 1.01 -27.07 -12.93
N LEU A 223 0.33 -28.22 -12.93
CA LEU A 223 -0.09 -28.89 -11.70
C LEU A 223 1.07 -29.30 -10.77
N GLY A 224 2.27 -29.53 -11.31
CA GLY A 224 3.47 -29.74 -10.51
C GLY A 224 3.87 -28.50 -9.70
N LEU A 225 3.67 -27.30 -10.26
CA LEU A 225 3.88 -26.03 -9.53
C LEU A 225 2.80 -25.84 -8.45
N THR A 226 1.56 -26.21 -8.74
CA THR A 226 0.48 -26.25 -7.74
C THR A 226 0.80 -27.22 -6.59
N ASP A 227 1.43 -28.37 -6.89
CA ASP A 227 1.91 -29.30 -5.85
C ASP A 227 3.00 -28.68 -4.97
N LEU A 228 3.98 -27.98 -5.58
CA LEU A 228 5.01 -27.23 -4.85
C LEU A 228 4.40 -26.14 -3.95
N PHE A 229 3.49 -25.34 -4.51
CA PHE A 229 2.76 -24.31 -3.77
C PHE A 229 1.99 -24.92 -2.60
N THR A 230 1.26 -26.02 -2.83
CA THR A 230 0.49 -26.71 -1.78
C THR A 230 1.39 -27.22 -0.68
N ARG A 231 2.55 -27.79 -1.01
CA ARG A 231 3.52 -28.25 -0.02
C ARG A 231 4.00 -27.10 0.86
N GLN A 232 4.34 -25.96 0.26
CA GLN A 232 4.78 -24.78 1.00
C GLN A 232 3.64 -24.18 1.84
N ALA A 233 2.42 -24.07 1.31
CA ALA A 233 1.25 -23.61 2.05
C ALA A 233 1.01 -24.47 3.31
N ARG A 234 1.04 -25.80 3.18
CA ARG A 234 0.90 -26.73 4.31
C ARG A 234 2.03 -26.56 5.33
N LYS A 235 3.27 -26.34 4.89
CA LYS A 235 4.41 -26.09 5.77
C LYS A 235 4.24 -24.80 6.58
N THR A 236 3.87 -23.69 5.92
CA THR A 236 3.64 -22.39 6.57
C THR A 236 2.55 -22.47 7.65
N LEU A 237 1.55 -23.34 7.48
CA LEU A 237 0.46 -23.53 8.45
C LEU A 237 0.84 -24.42 9.65
N GLN A 238 1.90 -25.20 9.55
CA GLN A 238 2.42 -26.05 10.63
C GLN A 238 3.50 -25.35 11.46
N GLU A 239 4.12 -24.31 10.91
CA GLU A 239 5.11 -23.50 11.62
C GLU A 239 4.39 -22.42 12.45
N PRO A 240 4.54 -22.39 13.79
CA PRO A 240 3.97 -21.30 14.60
C PRO A 240 4.60 -19.98 14.15
N GLU A 241 3.80 -18.92 14.03
CA GLU A 241 4.23 -17.57 13.64
C GLU A 241 5.44 -17.11 14.47
N LYS A 242 6.65 -17.33 13.92
CA LYS A 242 7.88 -16.84 14.53
C LYS A 242 8.08 -15.39 14.11
N GLY A 243 7.76 -14.50 15.04
CA GLY A 243 8.65 -13.39 15.32
C GLY A 243 8.30 -12.08 14.62
N SER A 244 7.35 -11.38 15.24
CA SER A 244 7.26 -9.93 15.35
C SER A 244 8.59 -9.19 15.19
N VAL A 245 8.51 -8.00 14.59
CA VAL A 245 9.55 -6.98 14.28
C VAL A 245 10.68 -6.88 15.32
N LEU A 246 10.42 -7.17 16.59
CA LEU A 246 11.43 -7.28 17.66
C LEU A 246 12.56 -8.30 17.41
N GLN A 247 12.32 -9.39 16.65
CA GLN A 247 13.38 -10.34 16.30
C GLN A 247 14.27 -9.83 15.15
N LYS A 248 13.71 -9.03 14.23
CA LYS A 248 14.49 -8.36 13.17
C LYS A 248 15.37 -7.24 13.75
N LEU A 249 14.88 -6.53 14.75
CA LEU A 249 15.65 -5.50 15.48
C LEU A 249 16.75 -6.08 16.40
N LYS A 250 16.67 -7.36 16.78
CA LYS A 250 17.72 -8.04 17.56
C LYS A 250 18.83 -8.64 16.70
N GLN A 251 18.68 -8.67 15.37
CA GLN A 251 19.66 -9.22 14.44
C GLN A 251 20.55 -8.15 13.78
N GLU A 252 20.37 -6.87 14.07
CA GLU A 252 21.38 -5.85 13.73
C GLU A 252 22.49 -5.84 14.79
N PRO A 253 23.76 -6.10 14.41
CA PRO A 253 24.88 -5.97 15.33
C PRO A 253 25.20 -4.50 15.57
N THR A 254 25.23 -4.12 16.85
CA THR A 254 25.81 -2.86 17.34
C THR A 254 27.32 -2.79 17.05
N THR A 255 27.71 -1.99 16.06
CA THR A 255 29.05 -1.37 15.92
C THR A 255 28.83 0.01 15.30
N HIS A 256 28.80 1.11 16.04
CA HIS A 256 29.97 1.70 16.71
C HIS A 256 29.54 2.63 17.87
N LYS A 257 30.24 2.51 19.01
CA LYS A 257 30.28 3.54 20.06
C LYS A 257 31.06 4.76 19.56
N PRO A 258 30.63 6.00 19.84
CA PRO A 258 31.51 7.15 19.84
C PRO A 258 32.29 7.18 21.16
N ALA A 259 33.62 7.06 21.10
CA ALA A 259 34.48 7.35 22.23
C ALA A 259 34.81 8.86 22.22
N LEU A 260 34.15 9.60 23.11
CA LEU A 260 34.60 10.89 23.61
C LEU A 260 35.94 10.70 24.35
N SER A 261 37.01 11.31 23.86
CA SER A 261 38.21 11.60 24.66
C SER A 261 38.33 13.11 24.88
N LYS A 262 38.22 13.49 26.15
CA LYS A 262 38.41 14.85 26.67
C LYS A 262 39.88 15.27 26.56
N LYS A 263 40.05 16.57 26.27
CA LYS A 263 41.19 17.47 26.50
C LYS A 263 42.30 16.98 27.45
N GLN A 264 43.54 17.15 27.02
CA GLN A 264 44.69 17.57 27.85
C GLN A 264 45.79 18.18 26.95
N GLU A 265 45.93 19.51 26.98
CA GLU A 265 47.23 20.22 26.92
C GLU A 265 47.88 20.14 28.33
N PRO A 266 49.18 20.46 28.57
CA PRO A 266 50.12 21.29 27.77
C PRO A 266 51.59 20.78 27.70
N GLU A 267 52.48 21.68 27.27
CA GLU A 267 53.97 21.66 27.22
C GLU A 267 54.59 21.04 25.95
N ARG A 268 55.43 21.72 25.16
CA ARG A 268 56.35 22.84 25.44
C ARG A 268 56.68 23.58 24.14
#